data_AF-A0A5N5KBA5-F1
#
_entry.id   AF-A0A5N5KBA5-F1
#
_cell.length_a   1.000
_cell.length_b   1.000
_cell.length_c   1.000
_cell.angle_alpha   90.00
_cell.angle_beta   90.00
_cell.angle_gamma   90.00
#
_symmetry.space_group_name_H-M   'P 1'
#
loop_
_entity.id
_entity.type
_entity.pdbx_description
1 polymer ?
#
loop_
_entity_poly.entity_id
_entity_poly.type
_entity_poly.pdbx_seq_one_letter_code
_entity_poly.pdbx_strand_id
1 'polypeptide(L)'
;MFPWTIHPKNIDKGCSKPVTLAAPHSEEQLNKIFDCFDSNGDGHLSWEELKSAYNILGMSFPGLRALKALRVADENRDGYISQKEFIKLTRKNPRK
;
A
#
# COMPACT_ATOMS: atom_id res chain seq x y z
N MET A 1 -10.01 -39.37 14.20
CA MET A 1 -10.00 -38.29 15.21
C MET A 1 -8.59 -37.69 15.17
N PHE A 2 -8.38 -36.65 14.35
CA PHE A 2 -7.07 -35.99 14.20
C PHE A 2 -7.28 -34.46 14.30
N PRO A 3 -6.71 -33.78 15.31
CA PRO A 3 -6.99 -32.39 15.62
C PRO A 3 -5.90 -31.48 15.04
N TRP A 4 -6.05 -31.06 13.78
CA TRP A 4 -5.27 -29.91 13.28
C TRP A 4 -5.95 -29.25 12.07
N THR A 5 -7.16 -28.75 12.29
CA THR A 5 -7.75 -27.73 11.42
C THR A 5 -6.91 -26.46 11.59
N ILE A 6 -5.92 -26.26 10.74
CA ILE A 6 -5.35 -24.94 10.58
C ILE A 6 -6.45 -24.10 9.94
N HIS A 7 -7.08 -23.25 10.76
CA HIS A 7 -7.96 -22.21 10.28
C HIS A 7 -7.22 -21.43 9.18
N PRO A 8 -7.78 -21.30 7.97
CA PRO A 8 -7.26 -20.34 7.02
C PRO A 8 -7.33 -18.99 7.71
N LYS A 9 -6.19 -18.30 7.82
CA LYS A 9 -6.20 -16.89 8.17
C LYS A 9 -7.06 -16.23 7.10
N ASN A 10 -8.26 -15.84 7.52
CA ASN A 10 -9.20 -15.03 6.75
C ASN A 10 -8.44 -13.73 6.45
N ILE A 11 -7.79 -13.69 5.28
CA ILE A 11 -7.22 -12.48 4.71
C ILE A 11 -8.27 -12.01 3.71
N ASP A 12 -9.41 -11.60 4.23
CA ASP A 12 -10.45 -10.89 3.51
C ASP A 12 -10.22 -9.37 3.60
N LYS A 13 -8.96 -8.91 3.57
CA LYS A 13 -8.70 -7.52 3.18
C LYS A 13 -8.73 -7.45 1.66
N GLY A 14 -9.95 -7.29 1.13
CA GLY A 14 -10.21 -7.21 -0.30
C GLY A 14 -9.46 -6.05 -0.96
N CYS A 15 -8.36 -6.38 -1.64
CA CYS A 15 -7.85 -5.59 -2.75
C CYS A 15 -7.88 -6.44 -4.03
N SER A 16 -9.07 -6.75 -4.54
CA SER A 16 -9.21 -7.56 -5.77
C SER A 16 -8.80 -6.82 -7.05
N LYS A 17 -7.99 -5.75 -6.98
CA LYS A 17 -7.56 -4.97 -8.15
C LYS A 17 -6.06 -4.69 -8.09
N PRO A 18 -5.29 -4.94 -9.17
CA PRO A 18 -3.93 -4.46 -9.27
C PRO A 18 -3.96 -2.93 -9.26
N VAL A 19 -3.61 -2.33 -8.11
CA VAL A 19 -3.55 -0.87 -7.96
C VAL A 19 -2.48 -0.36 -8.91
N THR A 20 -2.94 0.31 -9.98
CA THR A 20 -2.08 0.95 -10.96
C THR A 20 -1.94 2.41 -10.57
N LEU A 21 -0.96 2.73 -9.72
CA LEU A 21 -0.66 4.10 -9.23
C LEU A 21 -0.31 5.11 -10.35
N ALA A 22 -0.30 4.68 -11.61
CA ALA A 22 0.15 5.44 -12.78
C ALA A 22 -0.98 6.16 -13.53
N ALA A 23 -2.22 6.11 -13.04
CA ALA A 23 -3.37 6.80 -13.64
C ALA A 23 -3.89 7.91 -12.71
N PRO A 24 -4.48 8.99 -13.29
CA PRO A 24 -5.15 10.00 -12.49
C PRO A 24 -6.31 9.32 -11.76
N HIS A 25 -6.30 9.41 -10.44
CA HIS A 25 -7.33 8.85 -9.57
C HIS A 25 -7.90 9.99 -8.75
N SER A 26 -9.21 10.00 -8.55
CA SER A 26 -9.86 10.97 -7.66
C SER A 26 -9.43 10.74 -6.21
N GLU A 27 -9.50 11.78 -5.39
CA GLU A 27 -9.10 11.72 -3.97
C GLU A 27 -9.82 10.58 -3.22
N GLU A 28 -11.10 10.34 -3.54
CA GLU A 28 -11.85 9.19 -2.99
C GLU A 28 -11.28 7.82 -3.38
N GLN A 29 -10.79 7.66 -4.61
CA GLN A 29 -10.16 6.41 -5.04
C GLN A 29 -8.81 6.24 -4.37
N LEU A 30 -8.04 7.32 -4.24
CA LEU A 30 -6.77 7.33 -3.53
C LEU A 30 -6.96 6.98 -2.06
N ASN A 31 -8.01 7.49 -1.42
CA ASN A 31 -8.36 7.16 -0.04
C ASN A 31 -8.72 5.69 0.11
N LYS A 32 -9.54 5.13 -0.79
CA LYS A 32 -9.87 3.69 -0.77
C LYS A 32 -8.64 2.81 -0.99
N ILE A 33 -7.74 3.24 -1.86
CA ILE A 33 -6.47 2.53 -2.10
C ILE A 33 -5.60 2.60 -0.85
N PHE A 34 -5.49 3.78 -0.25
CA PHE A 34 -4.71 4.03 0.95
C PHE A 34 -5.21 3.18 2.12
N ASP A 35 -6.51 3.22 2.39
CA ASP A 35 -7.20 2.42 3.43
C ASP A 35 -7.08 0.91 3.20
N CYS A 36 -6.85 0.50 1.95
CA CYS A 36 -6.64 -0.91 1.63
C CYS A 36 -5.21 -1.39 1.96
N PHE A 37 -4.23 -0.48 1.84
CA PHE A 37 -2.84 -0.76 2.18
C PHE A 37 -2.57 -0.54 3.68
N ASP A 38 -3.21 0.48 4.26
CA ASP A 38 -3.13 0.84 5.67
C ASP A 38 -3.86 -0.24 6.48
N SER A 39 -3.07 -1.08 7.15
CA SER A 39 -3.62 -2.21 7.88
C SER A 39 -3.97 -1.88 9.32
N ASN A 40 -3.39 -0.82 9.85
CA ASN A 40 -3.55 -0.38 11.22
C ASN A 40 -4.59 0.76 11.34
N GLY A 41 -4.93 1.43 10.23
CA GLY A 41 -5.90 2.52 10.15
C GLY A 41 -5.40 3.84 10.74
N ASP A 42 -4.09 4.05 10.82
CA ASP A 42 -3.47 5.24 11.40
C ASP A 42 -3.42 6.43 10.42
N GLY A 43 -3.75 6.22 9.15
CA GLY A 43 -3.71 7.25 8.11
C GLY A 43 -2.31 7.48 7.52
N HIS A 44 -1.36 6.59 7.80
CA HIS A 44 0.04 6.65 7.38
C HIS A 44 0.53 5.27 6.90
N LEU A 45 1.03 5.20 5.66
CA LEU A 45 1.61 3.95 5.15
C LEU A 45 3.05 3.80 5.59
N SER A 46 3.29 2.91 6.55
CA SER A 46 4.64 2.56 6.97
C SER A 46 5.36 1.65 5.94
N TRP A 47 6.69 1.64 5.99
CA TRP A 47 7.49 0.69 5.20
C TRP A 47 7.09 -0.77 5.47
N GLU A 48 6.76 -1.10 6.71
CA GLU A 48 6.38 -2.45 7.11
C GLU A 48 5.02 -2.87 6.52
N GLU A 49 4.06 -1.95 6.45
CA GLU A 49 2.76 -2.18 5.83
C GLU A 49 2.87 -2.31 4.31
N LEU A 50 3.63 -1.44 3.65
CA LEU A 50 3.92 -1.56 2.22
C LEU A 50 4.61 -2.89 1.91
N LYS A 51 5.61 -3.27 2.69
CA LYS A 51 6.32 -4.54 2.53
C LYS A 51 5.37 -5.71 2.73
N SER A 52 4.52 -5.66 3.74
CA SER A 52 3.52 -6.70 4.02
C SER A 52 2.51 -6.80 2.89
N ALA A 53 2.00 -5.67 2.40
CA ALA A 53 1.11 -5.62 1.25
C ALA A 53 1.76 -6.21 -0.01
N TYR A 54 2.99 -5.82 -0.34
CA TYR A 54 3.71 -6.40 -1.48
C TYR A 54 3.99 -7.90 -1.32
N ASN A 55 4.20 -8.36 -0.09
CA ASN A 55 4.37 -9.78 0.22
C ASN A 55 3.06 -10.56 0.04
N ILE A 56 1.94 -10.00 0.50
CA ILE A 56 0.59 -10.57 0.31
C ILE A 56 0.22 -10.59 -1.17
N LEU A 57 0.59 -9.55 -1.92
CA LEU A 57 0.39 -9.46 -3.38
C LEU A 57 1.30 -10.43 -4.17
N GLY A 58 2.17 -11.21 -3.51
CA GLY A 58 3.06 -12.17 -4.16
C GLY A 58 4.14 -11.53 -5.02
N MET A 59 4.49 -10.27 -4.75
CA MET A 59 5.46 -9.53 -5.56
C MET A 59 6.90 -9.87 -5.16
N SER A 60 7.76 -10.07 -6.16
CA SER A 60 9.20 -10.26 -5.90
C SER A 60 9.84 -8.98 -5.36
N PHE A 61 10.67 -9.15 -4.32
CA PHE A 61 11.39 -8.10 -3.60
C PHE A 61 10.49 -7.07 -2.89
N PRO A 62 9.62 -7.50 -1.97
CA PRO A 62 8.67 -6.60 -1.30
C PRO A 62 9.37 -5.48 -0.52
N GLY A 63 10.50 -5.76 0.15
CA GLY A 63 11.26 -4.75 0.89
C GLY A 63 11.89 -3.69 -0.01
N LEU A 64 12.43 -4.08 -1.18
CA LEU A 64 13.03 -3.14 -2.14
C LEU A 64 11.96 -2.24 -2.79
N ARG A 65 10.79 -2.82 -3.11
CA ARG A 65 9.66 -2.07 -3.67
C ARG A 65 9.06 -1.11 -2.66
N ALA A 66 8.85 -1.57 -1.42
CA ALA A 66 8.41 -0.70 -0.32
C ALA A 66 9.38 0.45 -0.10
N LEU A 67 10.69 0.18 -0.06
CA LEU A 67 11.70 1.22 0.10
C LEU A 67 11.73 2.22 -1.06
N LYS A 68 11.57 1.75 -2.31
CA LYS A 68 11.46 2.63 -3.48
C LYS A 68 10.20 3.47 -3.45
N ALA A 69 9.05 2.86 -3.13
CA ALA A 69 7.79 3.55 -3.00
C ALA A 69 7.89 4.64 -1.93
N LEU A 70 8.37 4.29 -0.74
CA LEU A 70 8.64 5.21 0.36
C LEU A 70 9.55 6.34 -0.11
N ARG A 71 10.73 6.05 -0.67
CA ARG A 71 11.68 7.10 -1.10
C ARG A 71 11.10 8.08 -2.13
N VAL A 72 10.24 7.60 -3.02
CA VAL A 72 9.61 8.45 -4.04
C VAL A 72 8.46 9.25 -3.43
N ALA A 73 7.80 8.68 -2.43
CA ALA A 73 6.57 9.19 -1.86
C ALA A 73 6.74 10.13 -0.67
N ASP A 74 7.66 9.77 0.21
CA ASP A 74 8.02 10.39 1.47
C ASP A 74 8.86 11.66 1.18
N GLU A 75 8.19 12.81 1.13
CA GLU A 75 8.82 14.10 0.84
C GLU A 75 9.35 14.75 2.13
N ASN A 76 8.71 14.47 3.27
CA ASN A 76 9.13 14.96 4.59
C ASN A 76 10.20 14.09 5.25
N ARG A 77 10.50 12.90 4.71
CA ARG A 77 11.46 11.90 5.21
C ARG A 77 11.14 11.43 6.61
N ASP A 78 9.87 11.29 6.95
CA ASP A 78 9.44 10.77 8.24
C ASP A 78 9.43 9.23 8.29
N GLY A 79 9.62 8.57 7.15
CA GLY A 79 9.61 7.11 7.04
C GLY A 79 8.22 6.51 6.83
N TYR A 80 7.20 7.35 6.67
CA TYR A 80 5.81 7.02 6.42
C TYR A 80 5.33 7.76 5.16
N ILE A 81 4.24 7.29 4.55
CA ILE A 81 3.58 8.03 3.47
C ILE A 81 2.24 8.48 4.00
N SER A 82 2.10 9.79 4.19
CA SER A 82 0.81 10.35 4.58
C SER A 82 -0.16 10.37 3.40
N GLN A 83 -1.47 10.31 3.65
CA GLN A 83 -2.51 10.44 2.60
C GLN A 83 -2.30 11.69 1.72
N LYS A 84 -1.87 12.80 2.32
CA LYS A 84 -1.55 14.04 1.61
C LYS A 84 -0.39 13.87 0.63
N GLU A 85 0.66 13.16 1.03
CA GLU A 85 1.82 12.89 0.18
C GLU A 85 1.45 11.93 -0.94
N PHE A 86 0.67 10.90 -0.62
CA PHE A 86 0.14 9.96 -1.60
C PHE A 86 -0.66 10.67 -2.72
N ILE A 87 -1.58 11.57 -2.37
CA ILE A 87 -2.35 12.38 -3.32
C ILE A 87 -1.44 13.34 -4.10
N LYS A 88 -0.44 13.92 -3.43
CA LYS A 88 0.52 14.81 -4.07
C LYS A 88 1.34 14.10 -5.15
N LEU A 89 1.74 12.84 -4.92
CA LEU A 89 2.49 12.04 -5.90
C LEU A 89 1.69 11.70 -7.13
N THR A 90 0.42 11.32 -6.96
CA THR A 90 -0.44 10.99 -8.10
C THR A 90 -0.76 12.23 -8.93
N ARG A 91 -0.83 13.41 -8.30
CA ARG A 91 -0.90 14.71 -9.01
C ARG A 91 0.42 15.16 -9.64
N LYS A 92 1.58 14.84 -9.05
CA LYS A 92 2.91 15.27 -9.53
C LYS A 92 3.39 14.56 -10.80
N ASN A 93 2.59 13.68 -11.40
CA ASN A 93 2.94 12.98 -12.64
C ASN A 93 2.21 13.55 -13.88
N PRO A 94 2.59 14.73 -14.41
CA PRO A 94 2.52 14.95 -15.83
C PRO A 94 3.69 14.17 -16.45
N ARG A 95 3.43 13.01 -17.07
CA ARG A 95 4.41 12.48 -18.02
C ARG A 95 4.57 13.55 -19.10
N LYS A 96 5.72 14.23 -19.12
CA LYS A 96 6.23 14.89 -20.32
C LYS A 96 7.27 13.95 -20.93
#